data_AF-A0A317Z4I8-F1
#
_entry.id   AF-A0A317Z4I8-F1
#
_cell.length_a   1.000
_cell.length_b   1.000
_cell.length_c   1.000
_cell.angle_alpha   90.00
_cell.angle_beta   90.00
_cell.angle_gamma   90.00
#
_symmetry.space_group_name_H-M   'P 1'
#
loop_
_entity.id
_entity.type
_entity.pdbx_description
1 polymer ?
#
loop_
_entity_poly.entity_id
_entity_poly.type
_entity_poly.pdbx_seq_one_letter_code
_entity_poly.pdbx_strand_id
1 'polypeptide(L)'
;QHVVLVDNGGNLAGSVTAFYYAIIAPYKRHPMIKLMNAMNYDASGMSENEFKYGLDFFNRSVALSRFPWLSANVEYAVTHEPYFSTPYTVKDIDGLKLVVMGVSSEGLMKNENVEMEPEVIVESATYAAQRWIRYIYETIEPDFLIVLYHGGLSKLSHDAKSQFENRAEE
;
A
#
# COMPACT_ATOMS: atom_id res chain seq x y z
N GLN A 1 -5.14 23.81 14.13
CA GLN A 1 -5.99 22.76 13.53
C GLN A 1 -5.06 21.85 12.75
N HIS A 2 -4.94 20.59 13.15
CA HIS A 2 -4.08 19.62 12.49
C HIS A 2 -4.90 18.76 11.54
N VAL A 3 -4.43 18.60 10.32
CA VAL A 3 -5.09 17.79 9.28
C VAL A 3 -4.06 16.81 8.75
N VAL A 4 -4.45 15.55 8.66
CA VAL A 4 -3.68 14.48 8.02
C VAL A 4 -4.49 13.96 6.84
N LEU A 5 -3.95 14.11 5.64
CA LEU A 5 -4.61 13.71 4.39
C LEU A 5 -3.93 12.49 3.81
N VAL A 6 -4.65 11.37 3.80
CA VAL A 6 -4.13 10.07 3.34
C VAL A 6 -5.06 9.47 2.30
N ASP A 7 -4.48 8.74 1.35
CA ASP A 7 -5.23 7.93 0.38
C ASP A 7 -5.08 6.45 0.70
N ASN A 8 -6.11 5.65 0.44
CA ASN A 8 -6.05 4.21 0.69
C ASN A 8 -5.50 3.41 -0.50
N GLY A 9 -5.00 4.04 -1.57
CA GLY A 9 -4.57 3.37 -2.80
C GLY A 9 -5.71 3.08 -3.79
N GLY A 10 -5.39 2.46 -4.92
CA GLY A 10 -6.32 2.21 -6.03
C GLY A 10 -6.50 3.40 -6.98
N ASN A 11 -5.55 4.34 -7.01
CA ASN A 11 -5.68 5.62 -7.71
C ASN A 11 -4.95 5.68 -9.07
N LEU A 12 -4.13 4.67 -9.39
CA LEU A 12 -3.37 4.57 -10.64
C LEU A 12 -4.04 3.72 -11.72
N ALA A 13 -5.16 3.07 -11.40
CA ALA A 13 -5.86 2.16 -12.31
C ALA A 13 -7.38 2.30 -12.21
N GLY A 14 -8.11 1.55 -13.05
CA GLY A 14 -9.57 1.42 -12.93
C GLY A 14 -10.40 2.49 -13.64
N SER A 15 -9.78 3.49 -14.29
CA SER A 15 -10.48 4.51 -15.07
C SER A 15 -9.94 4.62 -16.51
N VAL A 16 -10.77 5.15 -17.42
CA VAL A 16 -10.34 5.48 -18.80
C VAL A 16 -9.20 6.49 -18.79
N THR A 17 -9.22 7.44 -17.85
CA THR A 17 -8.13 8.40 -17.64
C THR A 17 -6.84 7.68 -17.27
N ALA A 18 -6.87 6.77 -16.30
CA ALA A 18 -5.70 5.99 -15.90
C ALA A 18 -5.12 5.21 -17.09
N PHE A 19 -5.97 4.50 -17.85
CA PHE A 19 -5.55 3.80 -19.06
C PHE A 19 -4.89 4.73 -20.09
N TYR A 20 -5.49 5.89 -20.37
CA TYR A 20 -4.94 6.84 -21.34
C TYR A 20 -3.54 7.33 -20.95
N TYR A 21 -3.35 7.71 -19.68
CA TYR A 21 -2.05 8.20 -19.20
C TYR A 21 -1.02 7.10 -19.01
N ALA A 22 -1.44 5.85 -18.80
CA ALA A 22 -0.53 4.71 -18.71
C ALA A 22 -0.08 4.19 -20.08
N ILE A 23 -0.99 4.08 -21.05
CA ILE A 23 -0.73 3.39 -22.32
C ILE A 23 -0.57 4.36 -23.51
N ILE A 24 -1.47 5.35 -23.63
CA ILE A 24 -1.52 6.22 -24.83
C ILE A 24 -0.56 7.41 -24.69
N ALA A 25 -0.41 7.95 -23.48
CA ALA A 25 0.41 9.12 -23.21
C ALA A 25 1.34 8.95 -21.97
N PRO A 26 2.19 7.89 -21.92
CA PRO A 26 3.05 7.59 -20.76
C PRO A 26 4.11 8.66 -20.46
N TYR A 27 4.39 9.54 -21.42
CA TYR A 27 5.28 10.69 -21.27
C TYR A 27 4.62 11.85 -20.50
N LYS A 28 3.30 11.83 -20.31
CA LYS A 28 2.57 12.82 -19.51
C LYS A 28 2.48 12.34 -18.06
N ARG A 29 2.65 13.26 -17.12
CA ARG A 29 2.43 12.97 -15.69
C ARG A 29 0.96 12.61 -15.43
N HIS A 30 0.75 11.54 -14.67
CA HIS A 30 -0.58 11.07 -14.29
C HIS A 30 -1.36 12.16 -13.52
N PRO A 31 -2.61 12.48 -13.91
CA PRO A 31 -3.36 13.58 -13.33
C PRO A 31 -3.66 13.39 -11.84
N MET A 32 -3.89 12.15 -11.37
CA MET A 32 -4.09 11.90 -9.95
C MET A 32 -2.86 12.25 -9.12
N ILE A 33 -1.66 11.90 -9.60
CA ILE A 33 -0.41 12.25 -8.91
C ILE A 33 -0.23 13.77 -8.85
N LYS A 34 -0.55 14.49 -9.94
CA LYS A 34 -0.52 15.96 -9.93
C LYS A 34 -1.48 16.55 -8.90
N LEU A 35 -2.70 16.01 -8.81
CA LEU A 35 -3.72 16.48 -7.89
C LEU A 35 -3.32 16.21 -6.43
N MET A 36 -2.91 14.99 -6.11
CA MET A 36 -2.48 14.60 -4.76
C MET A 36 -1.27 15.43 -4.30
N ASN A 37 -0.32 15.70 -5.20
CA ASN A 37 0.79 16.60 -4.92
C ASN A 37 0.33 18.05 -4.65
N ALA A 38 -0.68 18.55 -5.37
CA ALA A 38 -1.21 19.89 -5.16
C ALA A 38 -2.02 20.01 -3.86
N MET A 39 -2.64 18.91 -3.42
CA MET A 39 -3.38 18.81 -2.17
C MET A 39 -2.49 18.53 -0.95
N ASN A 40 -1.19 18.33 -1.16
CA ASN A 40 -0.22 17.98 -0.10
C ASN A 40 -0.66 16.75 0.72
N TYR A 41 -0.94 15.64 0.03
CA TYR A 41 -1.15 14.36 0.71
C TYR A 41 0.05 14.01 1.58
N ASP A 42 -0.23 13.42 2.73
CA ASP A 42 0.78 13.02 3.72
C ASP A 42 1.32 11.62 3.47
N ALA A 43 0.47 10.76 2.91
CA ALA A 43 0.84 9.42 2.45
C ALA A 43 -0.25 8.86 1.53
N SER A 44 0.12 7.84 0.77
CA SER A 44 -0.83 6.96 0.10
C SER A 44 -0.54 5.52 0.49
N GLY A 45 -1.57 4.77 0.85
CA GLY A 45 -1.54 3.32 0.77
C GLY A 45 -1.42 2.86 -0.68
N MET A 46 -1.44 1.55 -0.85
CA MET A 46 -1.33 0.91 -2.16
C MET A 46 -2.36 -0.20 -2.27
N SER A 47 -2.79 -0.48 -3.50
CA SER A 47 -3.49 -1.70 -3.88
C SER A 47 -2.64 -2.49 -4.86
N GLU A 48 -3.01 -3.74 -5.08
CA GLU A 48 -2.42 -4.58 -6.12
C GLU A 48 -2.68 -4.05 -7.54
N ASN A 49 -3.73 -3.23 -7.74
CA ASN A 49 -4.06 -2.68 -9.06
C ASN A 49 -3.11 -1.56 -9.51
N GLU A 50 -2.30 -1.00 -8.62
CA GLU A 50 -1.28 -0.01 -8.96
C GLU A 50 -0.26 -0.57 -9.97
N PHE A 51 -0.03 -1.89 -9.97
CA PHE A 51 0.87 -2.57 -10.89
C PHE A 51 0.22 -2.94 -12.24
N LYS A 52 -1.06 -2.65 -12.45
CA LYS A 52 -1.82 -3.12 -13.63
C LYS A 52 -1.22 -2.71 -14.98
N TYR A 53 -0.50 -1.59 -15.03
CA TYR A 53 0.14 -1.09 -16.25
C TYR A 53 1.67 -1.25 -16.23
N GLY A 54 2.16 -2.09 -15.32
CA GLY A 54 3.54 -2.49 -15.17
C GLY A 54 4.37 -1.65 -14.19
N LEU A 55 5.50 -2.22 -13.77
CA LEU A 55 6.40 -1.62 -12.77
C LEU A 55 6.99 -0.30 -13.24
N ASP A 56 7.29 -0.16 -14.53
CA ASP A 56 7.82 1.09 -15.09
C ASP A 56 6.84 2.26 -14.98
N PHE A 57 5.55 2.01 -15.15
CA PHE A 57 4.52 3.03 -14.95
C PHE A 57 4.35 3.35 -13.47
N PHE A 58 4.33 2.31 -12.63
CA PHE A 58 4.21 2.45 -11.19
C PHE A 58 5.38 3.25 -10.58
N ASN A 59 6.62 2.81 -10.84
CA ASN A 59 7.85 3.45 -10.37
C ASN A 59 7.96 4.91 -10.79
N ARG A 60 7.58 5.23 -12.02
CA ARG A 60 7.51 6.62 -12.49
C ARG A 60 6.46 7.43 -11.72
N SER A 61 5.31 6.84 -11.42
CA SER A 61 4.27 7.50 -10.63
C SER A 61 4.75 7.77 -9.20
N VAL A 62 5.39 6.78 -8.56
CA VAL A 62 6.03 6.91 -7.24
C VAL A 62 7.10 8.00 -7.25
N ALA A 63 8.00 8.00 -8.23
CA ALA A 63 9.07 8.99 -8.36
C ALA A 63 8.56 10.42 -8.59
N LEU A 64 7.34 10.57 -9.10
CA LEU A 64 6.69 11.88 -9.32
C LEU A 64 5.79 12.30 -8.15
N SER A 65 5.53 11.43 -7.17
CA SER A 65 4.79 11.75 -5.95
C SER A 65 5.63 12.61 -5.00
N ARG A 66 4.97 13.55 -4.32
CA ARG A 66 5.54 14.37 -3.24
C ARG A 66 5.11 13.86 -1.86
N PHE A 67 4.64 12.63 -1.81
CA PHE A 67 4.16 11.93 -0.63
C PHE A 67 4.70 10.50 -0.66
N PRO A 68 4.93 9.87 0.50
CA PRO A 68 5.35 8.48 0.58
C PRO A 68 4.22 7.53 0.21
N TRP A 69 4.58 6.45 -0.49
CA TRP A 69 3.73 5.29 -0.70
C TRP A 69 4.01 4.25 0.40
N LEU A 70 2.96 3.66 0.95
CA LEU A 70 3.03 2.79 2.11
C LEU A 70 2.49 1.41 1.77
N SER A 71 3.30 0.38 1.99
CA SER A 71 2.85 -1.01 1.94
C SER A 71 3.75 -1.92 2.77
N ALA A 72 3.17 -2.58 3.77
CA ALA A 72 3.83 -3.48 4.69
C ALA A 72 4.02 -4.89 4.14
N ASN A 73 3.20 -5.28 3.16
CA ASN A 73 3.08 -6.65 2.68
C ASN A 73 3.34 -6.81 1.18
N VAL A 74 3.80 -5.76 0.49
CA VAL A 74 4.28 -5.87 -0.89
C VAL A 74 5.80 -6.03 -0.84
N GLU A 75 6.29 -7.12 -1.41
CA GLU A 75 7.69 -7.53 -1.33
C GLU A 75 8.21 -7.94 -2.71
N TYR A 76 9.53 -7.88 -2.89
CA TYR A 76 10.17 -8.47 -4.07
C TYR A 76 10.11 -10.00 -4.00
N ALA A 77 9.69 -10.63 -5.08
CA ALA A 77 9.43 -12.08 -5.15
C ALA A 77 10.66 -12.95 -4.83
N VAL A 78 11.86 -12.45 -5.12
CA VAL A 78 13.11 -13.21 -4.93
C VAL A 78 13.72 -12.99 -3.55
N THR A 79 13.76 -11.74 -3.07
CA THR A 79 14.47 -11.40 -1.83
C THR A 79 13.57 -11.36 -0.60
N HIS A 80 12.24 -11.30 -0.79
CA HIS A 80 11.27 -11.04 0.27
C HIS A 80 11.52 -9.72 1.03
N GLU A 81 12.26 -8.79 0.41
CA GLU A 81 12.46 -7.47 0.98
C GLU A 81 11.23 -6.58 0.70
N PRO A 82 10.83 -5.72 1.67
CA PRO A 82 9.73 -4.79 1.48
C PRO A 82 9.99 -3.85 0.30
N TYR A 83 9.00 -3.71 -0.58
CA TYR A 83 9.13 -2.91 -1.80
C TYR A 83 9.44 -1.44 -1.53
N PHE A 84 8.81 -0.83 -0.50
CA PHE A 84 9.03 0.57 -0.11
C PHE A 84 10.08 0.77 0.99
N SER A 85 10.81 -0.29 1.39
CA SER A 85 11.74 -0.34 2.54
C SER A 85 11.09 -0.01 3.91
N THR A 86 10.45 1.15 4.04
CA THR A 86 9.69 1.59 5.23
C THR A 86 8.20 1.67 4.89
N PRO A 87 7.35 0.82 5.47
CA PRO A 87 5.93 0.72 5.09
C PRO A 87 5.01 1.69 5.86
N TYR A 88 5.59 2.64 6.57
CA TYR A 88 4.87 3.61 7.38
C TYR A 88 5.56 4.98 7.33
N THR A 89 4.83 6.02 7.75
CA THR A 89 5.37 7.35 8.02
C THR A 89 5.06 7.77 9.45
N VAL A 90 5.89 8.62 10.03
CA VAL A 90 5.74 9.16 11.37
C VAL A 90 5.53 10.67 11.28
N LYS A 91 4.48 11.17 11.93
CA LYS A 91 4.21 12.59 12.09
C LYS A 91 4.20 12.97 13.56
N ASP A 92 4.92 14.03 13.88
CA ASP A 92 4.78 14.73 15.17
C ASP A 92 3.68 15.79 15.03
N ILE A 93 2.68 15.71 15.92
CA ILE A 93 1.57 16.66 16.00
C ILE A 93 1.50 17.18 17.43
N ASP A 94 2.11 18.34 17.66
CA ASP A 94 2.23 18.97 18.99
C ASP A 94 2.81 18.03 20.06
N GLY A 95 3.83 17.24 19.69
CA GLY A 95 4.48 16.26 20.58
C GLY A 95 3.80 14.88 20.63
N LEU A 96 2.72 14.66 19.87
CA LEU A 96 2.10 13.35 19.68
C LEU A 96 2.67 12.66 18.44
N LYS A 97 3.13 11.42 18.59
CA LYS A 97 3.64 10.57 17.50
C LYS A 97 2.49 9.83 16.84
N LEU A 98 2.07 10.30 15.67
CA LEU A 98 1.14 9.60 14.79
C LEU A 98 1.90 8.79 13.75
N VAL A 99 1.66 7.49 13.71
CA VAL A 99 2.16 6.60 12.65
C VAL A 99 1.03 6.25 11.69
N VAL A 100 1.32 6.30 10.39
CA VAL A 100 0.43 5.82 9.34
C VAL A 100 1.14 4.69 8.61
N MET A 101 0.53 3.51 8.52
CA MET A 101 1.06 2.31 7.87
C MET A 101 0.12 1.84 6.77
N GLY A 102 0.65 1.33 5.65
CA GLY A 102 -0.15 0.78 4.55
C GLY A 102 -0.15 -0.75 4.51
N VAL A 103 -1.28 -1.36 4.17
CA VAL A 103 -1.42 -2.82 3.99
C VAL A 103 -2.42 -3.09 2.85
N SER A 104 -2.10 -4.00 1.94
CA SER A 104 -2.98 -4.39 0.83
C SER A 104 -3.65 -5.73 1.10
N SER A 105 -4.87 -5.96 0.59
CA SER A 105 -5.51 -7.28 0.71
C SER A 105 -4.82 -8.35 -0.12
N GLU A 106 -4.82 -9.57 0.39
CA GLU A 106 -4.51 -10.73 -0.42
C GLU A 106 -5.66 -10.99 -1.41
N GLY A 107 -5.33 -11.30 -2.66
CA GLY A 107 -6.29 -11.97 -3.53
C GLY A 107 -6.88 -11.17 -4.68
N LEU A 108 -6.06 -10.47 -5.46
CA LEU A 108 -6.22 -10.52 -6.93
C LEU A 108 -5.03 -11.15 -7.66
N MET A 109 -4.02 -11.68 -6.93
CA MET A 109 -2.90 -12.46 -7.49
C MET A 109 -3.33 -13.71 -8.30
N LYS A 110 -4.63 -14.07 -8.25
CA LYS A 110 -5.23 -15.22 -8.96
C LYS A 110 -6.24 -14.84 -10.05
N ASN A 111 -6.39 -13.56 -10.41
CA ASN A 111 -7.26 -13.19 -11.53
C ASN A 111 -6.49 -13.35 -12.86
N GLU A 112 -6.98 -14.26 -13.69
CA GLU A 112 -6.43 -14.69 -15.00
C GLU A 112 -6.26 -13.57 -16.06
N ASN A 113 -6.58 -12.31 -15.73
CA ASN A 113 -6.57 -11.15 -16.66
C ASN A 113 -5.67 -10.00 -16.21
N VAL A 114 -4.89 -10.18 -15.14
CA VAL A 114 -3.82 -9.25 -14.76
C VAL A 114 -2.52 -10.03 -14.89
N GLU A 115 -1.80 -9.81 -15.99
CA GLU A 115 -0.38 -10.16 -16.06
C GLU A 115 0.31 -9.31 -15.00
N MET A 116 0.44 -9.86 -13.80
CA MET A 116 1.18 -9.22 -12.75
C MET A 116 2.67 -9.27 -13.07
N GLU A 117 3.35 -8.26 -12.58
CA GLU A 117 4.78 -8.14 -12.68
C GLU A 117 5.43 -9.25 -11.85
N PRO A 118 6.16 -10.20 -12.46
CA PRO A 118 6.67 -11.40 -11.78
C PRO A 118 7.67 -11.09 -10.67
N GLU A 119 8.09 -9.83 -10.55
CA GLU A 119 9.07 -9.33 -9.59
C GLU A 119 8.46 -9.02 -8.22
N VAL A 120 7.14 -8.92 -8.07
CA VAL A 120 6.49 -8.54 -6.80
C VAL A 120 5.45 -9.56 -6.33
N ILE A 121 5.38 -9.73 -5.02
CA ILE A 121 4.40 -10.57 -4.33
C ILE A 121 3.69 -9.78 -3.23
N VAL A 122 2.53 -10.29 -2.81
CA VAL A 122 1.77 -9.76 -1.67
C VAL A 122 1.73 -10.82 -0.58
N GLU A 123 2.41 -10.57 0.53
CA GLU A 123 2.36 -11.38 1.76
C GLU A 123 1.00 -11.21 2.46
N SER A 124 0.68 -12.13 3.38
CA SER A 124 -0.46 -12.00 4.25
C SER A 124 -0.54 -10.68 4.97
N ALA A 125 -1.63 -9.97 4.68
CA ALA A 125 -1.97 -8.69 5.28
C ALA A 125 -1.93 -8.76 6.80
N THR A 126 -2.46 -9.84 7.37
CA THR A 126 -2.49 -10.06 8.82
C THR A 126 -1.10 -10.29 9.40
N TYR A 127 -0.28 -11.11 8.75
CA TYR A 127 1.07 -11.43 9.20
C TYR A 127 1.99 -10.20 9.12
N ALA A 128 2.00 -9.53 7.97
CA ALA A 128 2.74 -8.29 7.78
C ALA A 128 2.31 -7.21 8.76
N ALA A 129 1.00 -7.02 8.97
CA ALA A 129 0.49 -6.06 9.93
C ALA A 129 0.96 -6.40 11.35
N GLN A 130 0.85 -7.65 11.81
CA GLN A 130 1.31 -8.05 13.14
C GLN A 130 2.82 -7.78 13.31
N ARG A 131 3.63 -8.16 12.32
CA ARG A 131 5.09 -7.96 12.31
C ARG A 131 5.46 -6.48 12.41
N TRP A 132 4.88 -5.64 11.55
CA TRP A 132 5.22 -4.22 11.49
C TRP A 132 4.62 -3.40 12.63
N ILE A 133 3.40 -3.71 13.07
CA ILE A 133 2.80 -3.08 14.27
C ILE A 133 3.70 -3.32 15.47
N ARG A 134 4.13 -4.58 15.69
CA ARG A 134 5.04 -4.91 16.78
C ARG A 134 6.34 -4.09 16.71
N TYR A 135 6.99 -4.08 15.54
CA TYR A 135 8.22 -3.30 15.32
C TYR A 135 8.01 -1.80 15.60
N ILE A 136 6.91 -1.21 15.11
CA ILE A 136 6.57 0.20 15.32
C ILE A 136 6.41 0.50 16.81
N TYR A 137 5.70 -0.33 17.57
CA TYR A 137 5.54 -0.13 19.01
C TYR A 137 6.84 -0.31 19.79
N GLU A 138 7.72 -1.24 19.38
CA GLU A 138 9.02 -1.48 20.03
C GLU A 138 10.05 -0.38 19.72
N THR A 139 9.96 0.31 18.59
CA THR A 139 10.99 1.26 18.13
C THR A 139 10.58 2.72 18.15
N ILE A 140 9.30 3.01 17.89
CA ILE A 140 8.78 4.38 17.79
C ILE A 140 7.93 4.73 18.99
N GLU A 141 7.27 3.75 19.62
CA GLU A 141 6.30 3.95 20.71
C GLU A 141 5.25 5.02 20.34
N PRO A 142 4.41 4.79 19.31
CA PRO A 142 3.48 5.81 18.83
C PRO A 142 2.31 6.03 19.81
N ASP A 143 1.82 7.27 19.86
CA ASP A 143 0.57 7.59 20.55
C ASP A 143 -0.64 7.12 19.74
N PHE A 144 -0.55 7.21 18.42
CA PHE A 144 -1.59 6.79 17.49
C PHE A 144 -1.01 6.02 16.32
N LEU A 145 -1.71 4.96 15.89
CA LEU A 145 -1.39 4.19 14.70
C LEU A 145 -2.63 4.10 13.81
N ILE A 146 -2.52 4.58 12.57
CA ILE A 146 -3.52 4.44 11.52
C ILE A 146 -3.02 3.39 10.53
N VAL A 147 -3.86 2.39 10.25
CA VAL A 147 -3.58 1.37 9.24
C VAL A 147 -4.48 1.61 8.02
N LEU A 148 -3.87 1.93 6.89
CA LEU A 148 -4.51 2.05 5.59
C LEU A 148 -4.60 0.65 4.97
N TYR A 149 -5.73 -0.01 5.17
CA TYR A 149 -5.99 -1.33 4.59
C TYR A 149 -6.74 -1.20 3.27
N HIS A 150 -6.08 -1.50 2.15
CA HIS A 150 -6.73 -1.58 0.84
C HIS A 150 -7.31 -2.96 0.60
N GLY A 151 -8.59 -3.14 0.94
CA GLY A 151 -9.23 -4.44 0.82
C GLY A 151 -10.68 -4.49 1.24
N GLY A 152 -11.36 -5.57 0.83
CA GLY A 152 -12.69 -5.89 1.35
C GLY A 152 -12.61 -6.48 2.76
N LEU A 153 -13.49 -6.02 3.66
CA LEU A 153 -13.58 -6.52 5.05
C LEU A 153 -13.78 -8.05 5.15
N SER A 154 -14.43 -8.66 4.16
CA SER A 154 -14.64 -10.11 4.11
C SER A 154 -13.35 -10.91 3.99
N LYS A 155 -12.31 -10.33 3.34
CA LYS A 155 -11.02 -10.99 3.16
C LYS A 155 -10.23 -11.06 4.47
N LEU A 156 -10.27 -10.00 5.28
CA LEU A 156 -9.68 -10.00 6.64
C LEU A 156 -10.26 -11.11 7.53
N SER A 157 -11.57 -11.37 7.43
CA SER A 157 -12.22 -12.40 8.24
C SER A 157 -11.85 -13.82 7.81
N HIS A 158 -11.54 -14.04 6.53
CA HIS A 158 -11.13 -15.37 6.05
C HIS A 158 -9.71 -15.70 6.50
N ASP A 159 -8.79 -14.73 6.43
CA ASP A 159 -7.41 -14.92 6.91
C ASP A 159 -7.37 -15.17 8.43
N ALA A 160 -8.21 -14.48 9.19
CA ALA A 160 -8.31 -14.72 10.63
C ALA A 160 -8.84 -16.14 10.94
N LYS A 161 -9.85 -16.62 10.20
CA LYS A 161 -10.46 -17.95 10.43
C LYS A 161 -9.54 -19.10 10.04
N SER A 162 -8.87 -19.02 8.88
CA SER A 162 -7.89 -20.04 8.48
C SER A 162 -6.72 -20.15 9.46
N GLN A 163 -6.33 -19.05 10.10
CA GLN A 163 -5.34 -19.04 11.18
C GLN A 163 -5.83 -19.72 12.47
N PHE A 164 -7.11 -19.56 12.84
CA PHE A 164 -7.68 -20.25 14.01
C PHE A 164 -7.77 -21.76 13.78
N GLU A 165 -8.11 -22.20 12.57
CA GLU A 165 -8.20 -23.62 12.22
C GLU A 165 -6.80 -24.27 12.20
N ASN A 166 -5.80 -23.64 11.57
CA ASN A 166 -4.44 -24.20 11.53
C ASN A 166 -3.75 -24.28 12.91
N ARG A 167 -4.09 -23.38 13.85
CA ARG A 167 -3.56 -23.42 15.23
C ARG A 167 -4.29 -24.38 16.17
N ALA A 168 -5.47 -24.87 15.79
CA ALA A 168 -6.22 -25.86 16.55
C ALA A 168 -5.81 -27.30 16.19
N GLU A 169 -5.04 -27.48 15.12
CA GLU A 169 -4.54 -28.77 14.64
C GLU A 169 -3.06 -29.05 15.02
N GLU A 170 -2.38 -28.10 15.69
CA GLU A 170 -1.05 -28.27 16.33
C GLU A 170 -1.16 -28.48 17.85
#